data_AF-A0A838GEM9-F1
#
_entry.id   AF-A0A838GEM9-F1
#
_cell.length_a   1.000
_cell.length_b   1.000
_cell.length_c   1.000
_cell.angle_alpha   90.00
_cell.angle_beta   90.00
_cell.angle_gamma   90.00
#
_symmetry.space_group_name_H-M   'P 1'
#
loop_
_entity.id
_entity.type
_entity.pdbx_description
1 polymer ?
#
loop_
_entity_poly.entity_id
_entity_poly.type
_entity_poly.pdbx_seq_one_letter_code
_entity_poly.pdbx_strand_id
1 'polypeptide(L)'
;MVRTPLELAGHRTPGQPVGLVPTMGALHEGHLSLIRRAADENGLVLVSVFVNPAQFNDPADLERYPRTLETDTELAASAGADLIYAPAVETIYPPGFATGVHVAHVTDLWEGESRPGHFDGVATVVSILLNQVRPDRSYFGEKDFQQLAMIRRMHRDLALPGEIVTCPTVREPDGLAMSSRNARLGSEARAAAPVLYEALGAMREAAGAGERSALKLAILGAVLVRRAAQFELDYLQVVEPVTLDPVEAVVPGSRAIVAATIGGVRLIDNVELIDRGHEFHVEYAHGDHR
;
A
#
# COMPACT_ATOMS: atom_id res chain seq x y z
N MET A 1 -5.14 -18.14 16.34
CA MET A 1 -4.20 -18.21 15.19
C MET A 1 -4.56 -19.43 14.36
N VAL A 2 -4.63 -19.28 13.05
CA VAL A 2 -4.92 -20.34 12.07
C VAL A 2 -3.84 -20.35 10.99
N ARG A 3 -3.57 -21.51 10.39
CA ARG A 3 -2.51 -21.73 9.40
C ARG A 3 -3.02 -22.23 8.05
N THR A 4 -4.27 -22.68 7.98
CA THR A 4 -4.87 -23.18 6.74
C THR A 4 -6.23 -22.56 6.45
N PRO A 5 -6.69 -22.53 5.18
CA PRO A 5 -8.05 -22.09 4.85
C PRO A 5 -9.14 -22.93 5.52
N LEU A 6 -8.87 -24.20 5.79
CA LEU A 6 -9.81 -25.10 6.47
C LEU A 6 -10.01 -24.72 7.93
N GLU A 7 -8.93 -24.41 8.65
CA GLU A 7 -9.00 -23.89 10.02
C GLU A 7 -9.75 -22.56 10.06
N LEU A 8 -9.47 -21.67 9.11
CA LEU A 8 -10.16 -20.38 8.97
C LEU A 8 -11.67 -20.54 8.80
N ALA A 9 -12.11 -21.50 7.99
CA ALA A 9 -13.53 -21.77 7.77
C ALA A 9 -14.27 -22.15 9.06
N GLY A 10 -13.59 -22.82 10.01
CA GLY A 10 -14.16 -23.21 11.30
C GLY A 10 -14.53 -22.05 12.23
N HIS A 11 -14.04 -20.84 11.95
CA HIS A 11 -14.33 -19.64 12.74
C HIS A 11 -15.41 -18.74 12.12
N ARG A 12 -15.94 -19.08 10.94
CA ARG A 12 -16.92 -18.26 10.23
C ARG A 12 -18.33 -18.56 10.71
N THR A 13 -19.09 -17.52 11.04
CA THR A 13 -20.54 -17.61 11.25
C THR A 13 -21.27 -17.14 9.99
N PRO A 14 -22.28 -17.87 9.47
CA PRO A 14 -23.07 -17.41 8.33
C PRO A 14 -23.67 -16.02 8.57
N GLY A 15 -23.50 -15.11 7.60
CA GLY A 15 -24.03 -13.74 7.66
C GLY A 15 -23.21 -12.75 8.50
N GLN A 16 -22.13 -13.18 9.16
CA GLN A 16 -21.21 -12.29 9.88
C GLN A 16 -20.21 -11.67 8.87
N PRO A 17 -20.15 -10.33 8.74
CA PRO A 17 -19.20 -9.68 7.84
C PRO A 17 -17.77 -9.94 8.28
N VAL A 18 -16.90 -10.21 7.31
CA VAL A 18 -15.49 -10.54 7.53
C VAL A 18 -14.57 -9.48 6.95
N GLY A 19 -13.77 -8.86 7.83
CA GLY A 19 -12.70 -7.94 7.48
C GLY A 19 -11.36 -8.66 7.36
N LEU A 20 -10.58 -8.36 6.32
CA LEU A 20 -9.21 -8.85 6.14
C LEU A 20 -8.22 -7.68 6.10
N VAL A 21 -7.15 -7.79 6.89
CA VAL A 21 -5.98 -6.89 6.81
C VAL A 21 -4.76 -7.70 6.37
N PRO A 22 -4.39 -7.67 5.08
CA PRO A 22 -3.20 -8.37 4.61
C PRO A 22 -1.91 -7.69 5.04
N THR A 23 -1.00 -8.41 5.69
CA THR A 23 0.31 -7.88 6.11
C THR A 23 1.43 -8.90 5.89
N MET A 24 2.67 -8.42 5.93
CA MET A 24 3.87 -9.26 6.02
C MET A 24 4.37 -9.42 7.47
N GLY A 25 3.61 -8.97 8.48
CA GLY A 25 4.07 -8.89 9.88
C GLY A 25 4.88 -7.64 10.19
N ALA A 26 5.62 -7.67 11.30
CA ALA A 26 6.34 -6.52 11.87
C ALA A 26 5.42 -5.31 12.01
N LEU A 27 4.32 -5.52 12.75
CA LEU A 27 3.23 -4.57 12.84
C LEU A 27 3.68 -3.26 13.51
N HIS A 28 3.05 -2.18 13.08
CA HIS A 28 3.29 -0.83 13.58
C HIS A 28 1.96 -0.07 13.51
N GLU A 29 1.92 1.16 14.05
CA GLU A 29 0.67 1.92 14.19
C GLU A 29 -0.09 2.12 12.86
N GLY A 30 0.63 2.24 11.74
CA GLY A 30 0.02 2.14 10.40
C GLY A 30 -0.86 0.90 10.23
N HIS A 31 -0.35 -0.30 10.50
CA HIS A 31 -1.12 -1.54 10.46
C HIS A 31 -2.23 -1.58 11.51
N LEU A 32 -1.96 -1.12 12.74
CA LEU A 32 -2.96 -1.11 13.82
C LEU A 32 -4.16 -0.23 13.47
N SER A 33 -3.96 0.87 12.73
CA SER A 33 -5.05 1.70 12.25
C SER A 33 -5.99 0.97 11.26
N LEU A 34 -5.45 0.11 10.39
CA LEU A 34 -6.24 -0.72 9.47
C LEU A 34 -7.05 -1.75 10.26
N ILE A 35 -6.45 -2.37 11.28
CA ILE A 35 -7.10 -3.37 12.13
C ILE A 35 -8.25 -2.75 12.93
N ARG A 36 -8.01 -1.57 13.53
CA ARG A 36 -9.05 -0.84 14.28
C ARG A 36 -10.24 -0.50 13.38
N ARG A 37 -9.98 0.02 12.18
CA ARG A 37 -11.05 0.29 11.21
C ARG A 37 -11.78 -0.98 10.78
N ALA A 38 -11.07 -2.08 10.57
CA ALA A 38 -11.69 -3.36 10.26
C ALA A 38 -12.58 -3.87 11.40
N ALA A 39 -12.19 -3.67 12.65
CA ALA A 39 -12.97 -4.05 13.84
C ALA A 39 -14.25 -3.21 13.99
N ASP A 40 -14.19 -1.93 13.64
CA ASP A 40 -15.36 -1.04 13.68
C ASP A 40 -16.41 -1.40 12.60
N GLU A 41 -15.99 -2.02 11.50
CA GLU A 41 -16.82 -2.23 10.31
C GLU A 41 -17.26 -3.69 10.09
N ASN A 42 -16.72 -4.66 10.83
CA ASN A 42 -16.94 -6.10 10.59
C ASN A 42 -17.16 -6.88 11.89
N GLY A 43 -17.80 -8.05 11.77
CA GLY A 43 -18.05 -8.93 12.91
C GLY A 43 -16.91 -9.92 13.18
N LEU A 44 -16.06 -10.19 12.19
CA LEU A 44 -14.86 -11.02 12.32
C LEU A 44 -13.69 -10.34 11.59
N VAL A 45 -12.60 -10.05 12.29
CA VAL A 45 -11.40 -9.43 11.74
C VAL A 45 -10.26 -10.43 11.67
N LEU A 46 -9.76 -10.65 10.45
CA LEU A 46 -8.57 -11.45 10.21
C LEU A 46 -7.41 -10.58 9.79
N VAL A 47 -6.25 -10.83 10.38
CA VAL A 47 -4.97 -10.25 9.95
C VAL A 47 -4.15 -11.38 9.36
N SER A 48 -3.77 -11.27 8.08
CA SER A 48 -2.81 -12.22 7.53
C SER A 48 -1.40 -11.76 7.84
N VAL A 49 -0.55 -12.67 8.29
CA VAL A 49 0.88 -12.44 8.51
C VAL A 49 1.65 -13.41 7.63
N PHE A 50 2.09 -12.94 6.47
CA PHE A 50 2.79 -13.75 5.49
C PHE A 50 3.87 -12.95 4.76
N VAL A 51 5.15 -13.25 5.06
CA VAL A 51 6.28 -12.70 4.31
C VAL A 51 6.36 -13.39 2.97
N ASN A 52 5.78 -12.78 1.94
CA ASN A 52 5.66 -13.36 0.60
C ASN A 52 7.00 -13.38 -0.13
N PRO A 53 7.63 -14.53 -0.43
CA PRO A 53 8.91 -14.57 -1.14
C PRO A 53 8.82 -13.99 -2.57
N ALA A 54 7.68 -14.13 -3.24
CA ALA A 54 7.50 -13.77 -4.65
C ALA A 54 7.57 -12.26 -4.93
N GLN A 55 7.47 -11.41 -3.89
CA GLN A 55 7.53 -9.95 -4.04
C GLN A 55 8.88 -9.35 -3.61
N PHE A 56 9.90 -10.16 -3.34
CA PHE A 56 11.25 -9.71 -3.02
C PHE A 56 12.19 -9.90 -4.21
N ASN A 57 12.78 -8.80 -4.66
CA ASN A 57 13.79 -8.79 -5.73
C ASN A 57 15.18 -9.18 -5.22
N ASP A 58 15.44 -8.94 -3.94
CA ASP A 58 16.71 -9.26 -3.26
C ASP A 58 16.48 -10.37 -2.23
N PRO A 59 17.07 -11.56 -2.41
CA PRO A 59 17.04 -12.64 -1.42
C PRO A 59 17.55 -12.22 -0.03
N ALA A 60 18.51 -11.29 0.05
CA ALA A 60 19.02 -10.80 1.32
C ALA A 60 18.00 -9.92 2.06
N ASP A 61 17.16 -9.16 1.36
CA ASP A 61 16.06 -8.40 1.99
C ASP A 61 14.97 -9.35 2.50
N LEU A 62 14.67 -10.44 1.77
CA LEU A 62 13.76 -11.50 2.24
C LEU A 62 14.29 -12.21 3.50
N GLU A 63 15.59 -12.52 3.53
CA GLU A 63 16.22 -13.16 4.69
C GLU A 63 16.19 -12.25 5.92
N ARG A 64 16.53 -10.97 5.73
CA ARG A 64 16.58 -9.94 6.80
C ARG A 64 15.21 -9.40 7.19
N TYR A 65 14.14 -9.75 6.49
CA TYR A 65 12.81 -9.24 6.81
C TYR A 65 12.40 -9.67 8.24
N PRO A 66 11.98 -8.73 9.10
CA PRO A 66 11.62 -9.04 10.48
C PRO A 66 10.44 -10.03 10.54
N ARG A 67 10.57 -11.06 11.37
CA ARG A 67 9.53 -12.05 11.65
C ARG A 67 9.26 -12.05 13.14
N THR A 68 8.17 -11.39 13.55
CA THR A 68 7.84 -11.09 14.95
C THR A 68 6.43 -11.59 15.27
N LEU A 69 6.09 -12.81 14.85
CA LEU A 69 4.71 -13.32 14.85
C LEU A 69 4.06 -13.27 16.24
N GLU A 70 4.80 -13.56 17.31
CA GLU A 70 4.31 -13.47 18.69
C GLU A 70 3.91 -12.04 19.04
N THR A 71 4.81 -11.07 18.85
CA THR A 71 4.54 -9.64 19.08
C THR A 71 3.43 -9.13 18.17
N ASP A 72 3.43 -9.53 16.90
CA ASP A 72 2.40 -9.14 15.92
C ASP A 72 1.02 -9.63 16.35
N THR A 73 0.93 -10.84 16.93
CA THR A 73 -0.33 -11.41 17.43
C THR A 73 -0.88 -10.60 18.60
N GLU A 74 -0.02 -10.21 19.55
CA GLU A 74 -0.42 -9.38 20.69
C GLU A 74 -0.88 -7.98 20.26
N LEU A 75 -0.11 -7.34 19.37
CA LEU A 75 -0.44 -6.02 18.82
C LEU A 75 -1.75 -6.05 18.04
N ALA A 76 -1.92 -7.03 17.14
CA ALA A 76 -3.15 -7.17 16.36
C ALA A 76 -4.37 -7.41 17.27
N ALA A 77 -4.25 -8.28 18.27
CA ALA A 77 -5.33 -8.51 19.24
C ALA A 77 -5.69 -7.21 20.00
N SER A 78 -4.69 -6.44 20.42
CA SER A 78 -4.92 -5.14 21.08
C SER A 78 -5.63 -4.10 20.21
N ALA A 79 -5.50 -4.23 18.88
CA ALA A 79 -6.14 -3.38 17.89
C ALA A 79 -7.52 -3.89 17.44
N GLY A 80 -7.99 -5.04 17.95
CA GLY A 80 -9.31 -5.59 17.64
C GLY A 80 -9.33 -6.74 16.63
N ALA A 81 -8.20 -7.37 16.33
CA ALA A 81 -8.18 -8.57 15.50
C ALA A 81 -8.70 -9.80 16.26
N ASP A 82 -9.58 -10.59 15.63
CA ASP A 82 -10.07 -11.85 16.18
C ASP A 82 -9.15 -13.02 15.84
N LEU A 83 -8.56 -13.00 14.63
CA LEU A 83 -7.74 -14.10 14.12
C LEU A 83 -6.49 -13.61 13.40
N ILE A 84 -5.37 -14.28 13.70
CA ILE A 84 -4.18 -14.26 12.87
C ILE A 84 -4.22 -15.43 11.90
N TYR A 85 -4.16 -15.15 10.60
CA TYR A 85 -3.91 -16.14 9.56
C TYR A 85 -2.42 -16.11 9.17
N ALA A 86 -1.67 -17.12 9.61
CA ALA A 86 -0.22 -17.22 9.39
C ALA A 86 0.10 -18.51 8.61
N PRO A 87 -0.20 -18.56 7.30
CA PRO A 87 0.05 -19.73 6.47
C PRO A 87 1.55 -19.98 6.28
N ALA A 88 1.92 -21.24 6.11
CA ALA A 88 3.25 -21.61 5.61
C ALA A 88 3.38 -21.25 4.12
N VAL A 89 4.62 -21.15 3.62
CA VAL A 89 4.88 -20.86 2.20
C VAL A 89 4.18 -21.89 1.30
N GLU A 90 4.22 -23.16 1.67
CA GLU A 90 3.64 -24.28 0.91
C GLU A 90 2.10 -24.26 0.90
N THR A 91 1.47 -23.52 1.82
CA THR A 91 0.01 -23.31 1.84
C THR A 91 -0.43 -22.25 0.83
N ILE A 92 0.45 -21.29 0.53
CA ILE A 92 0.23 -20.27 -0.51
C ILE A 92 0.74 -20.76 -1.86
N TYR A 93 1.93 -21.37 -1.87
CA TYR A 93 2.66 -21.84 -3.04
C TYR A 93 2.98 -23.35 -2.91
N PRO A 94 2.01 -24.23 -3.21
CA PRO A 94 2.24 -25.68 -3.17
C PRO A 94 3.34 -26.13 -4.15
N PRO A 95 3.94 -27.32 -3.98
CA PRO A 95 4.93 -27.85 -4.91
C PRO A 95 4.42 -27.84 -6.35
N GLY A 96 5.20 -27.25 -7.27
CA GLY A 96 4.84 -27.10 -8.67
C GLY A 96 3.91 -25.93 -8.99
N PHE A 97 3.73 -24.97 -8.06
CA PHE A 97 2.98 -23.74 -8.31
C PHE A 97 3.49 -23.01 -9.56
N ALA A 98 2.60 -22.77 -10.52
CA ALA A 98 2.95 -22.28 -11.86
C ALA A 98 2.03 -21.14 -12.34
N THR A 99 1.23 -20.56 -11.45
CA THR A 99 0.25 -19.50 -11.77
C THR A 99 0.75 -18.16 -11.26
N GLY A 100 0.60 -17.11 -12.05
CA GLY A 100 0.86 -15.73 -11.64
C GLY A 100 -0.27 -14.81 -12.09
N VAL A 101 -0.40 -13.67 -11.42
CA VAL A 101 -1.29 -12.58 -11.80
C VAL A 101 -0.43 -11.37 -12.15
N HIS A 102 -0.62 -10.84 -13.35
CA HIS A 102 0.06 -9.64 -13.84
C HIS A 102 -0.98 -8.57 -14.20
N VAL A 103 -0.75 -7.33 -13.77
CA VAL A 103 -1.68 -6.21 -13.99
C VAL A 103 -0.98 -5.16 -14.85
N ALA A 104 -1.14 -5.30 -16.16
CA ALA A 104 -0.41 -4.47 -17.14
C ALA A 104 -0.54 -2.96 -16.89
N HIS A 105 0.48 -2.21 -17.34
CA HIS A 105 0.61 -0.76 -17.31
C HIS A 105 0.88 -0.19 -15.92
N VAL A 106 -0.06 -0.33 -14.98
CA VAL A 106 0.09 0.23 -13.62
C VAL A 106 1.28 -0.38 -12.87
N THR A 107 1.70 -1.59 -13.21
CA THR A 107 2.87 -2.27 -12.64
C THR A 107 4.16 -2.06 -13.42
N ASP A 108 4.12 -1.36 -14.55
CA ASP A 108 5.28 -1.14 -15.43
C ASP A 108 5.93 0.23 -15.18
N LEU A 109 5.27 1.09 -14.42
CA LEU A 109 5.71 2.45 -14.07
C LEU A 109 6.29 2.51 -12.64
N TRP A 110 7.04 3.56 -12.32
CA TRP A 110 7.40 3.97 -10.94
C TRP A 110 8.08 2.87 -10.10
N GLU A 111 7.42 2.35 -9.05
CA GLU A 111 7.94 1.26 -8.22
C GLU A 111 8.07 -0.05 -9.01
N GLY A 112 7.27 -0.22 -10.06
CA GLY A 112 7.29 -1.39 -10.93
C GLY A 112 8.55 -1.42 -11.80
N GLU A 113 8.90 -0.28 -12.38
CA GLU A 113 10.17 -0.07 -13.09
C GLU A 113 11.36 -0.26 -12.13
N SER A 114 11.26 0.29 -10.91
CA SER A 114 12.32 0.21 -9.91
C SER A 114 12.48 -1.19 -9.31
N ARG A 115 11.43 -2.02 -9.33
CA ARG A 115 11.37 -3.35 -8.71
C ARG A 115 10.67 -4.36 -9.63
N PRO A 116 11.32 -4.78 -10.73
CA PRO A 116 10.72 -5.69 -11.71
C PRO A 116 10.17 -6.97 -11.05
N GLY A 117 8.93 -7.36 -11.37
CA GLY A 117 8.27 -8.54 -10.81
C GLY A 117 7.70 -8.37 -9.38
N HIS A 118 8.00 -7.28 -8.67
CA HIS A 118 7.49 -7.04 -7.32
C HIS A 118 5.96 -7.09 -7.27
N PHE A 119 5.30 -6.35 -8.17
CA PHE A 119 3.84 -6.25 -8.17
C PHE A 119 3.15 -7.53 -8.67
N ASP A 120 3.77 -8.33 -9.52
CA ASP A 120 3.24 -9.65 -9.88
C ASP A 120 3.20 -10.58 -8.66
N GLY A 121 4.25 -10.53 -7.84
CA GLY A 121 4.29 -11.21 -6.55
C GLY A 121 3.18 -10.74 -5.60
N VAL A 122 2.93 -9.43 -5.52
CA VAL A 122 1.85 -8.87 -4.69
C VAL A 122 0.47 -9.24 -5.23
N ALA A 123 0.22 -9.04 -6.53
CA ALA A 123 -1.05 -9.36 -7.17
C ALA A 123 -1.41 -10.84 -7.00
N THR A 124 -0.42 -11.72 -7.17
CA THR A 124 -0.58 -13.16 -6.99
C THR A 124 -0.96 -13.51 -5.55
N VAL A 125 -0.18 -13.06 -4.56
CA VAL A 125 -0.47 -13.40 -3.15
C VAL A 125 -1.78 -12.80 -2.66
N VAL A 126 -2.09 -11.55 -3.04
CA VAL A 126 -3.35 -10.90 -2.65
C VAL A 126 -4.53 -11.63 -3.28
N SER A 127 -4.44 -12.04 -4.55
CA SER A 127 -5.48 -12.86 -5.19
C SER A 127 -5.71 -14.19 -4.46
N ILE A 128 -4.65 -14.86 -4.03
CA ILE A 128 -4.75 -16.11 -3.25
C ILE A 128 -5.42 -15.83 -1.90
N LEU A 129 -4.99 -14.81 -1.16
CA LEU A 129 -5.55 -14.46 0.14
C LEU A 129 -7.03 -14.09 0.04
N LEU A 130 -7.42 -13.28 -0.96
CA LEU A 130 -8.83 -12.93 -1.17
C LEU A 130 -9.69 -14.16 -1.49
N ASN A 131 -9.16 -15.13 -2.23
CA ASN A 131 -9.87 -16.37 -2.54
C ASN A 131 -9.94 -17.36 -1.37
N GLN A 132 -8.86 -17.49 -0.60
CA GLN A 132 -8.79 -18.38 0.55
C GLN A 132 -9.61 -17.85 1.72
N VAL A 133 -9.50 -16.54 1.97
CA VAL A 133 -10.24 -15.90 3.06
C VAL A 133 -11.68 -15.68 2.63
N ARG A 134 -11.96 -15.09 1.45
CA ARG A 134 -13.29 -14.55 1.05
C ARG A 134 -13.83 -13.52 2.04
N PRO A 135 -13.13 -12.39 2.21
CA PRO A 135 -13.60 -11.31 3.07
C PRO A 135 -14.72 -10.51 2.39
N ASP A 136 -15.59 -9.90 3.20
CA ASP A 136 -16.53 -8.88 2.74
C ASP A 136 -15.80 -7.56 2.50
N ARG A 137 -14.77 -7.25 3.30
CA ARG A 137 -13.92 -6.06 3.16
C ARG A 137 -12.45 -6.38 3.38
N SER A 138 -11.59 -5.82 2.55
CA SER A 138 -10.13 -5.92 2.69
C SER A 138 -9.48 -4.55 2.80
N TYR A 139 -8.66 -4.35 3.82
CA TYR A 139 -8.13 -3.04 4.19
C TYR A 139 -6.67 -2.90 3.75
N PHE A 140 -6.39 -1.85 3.00
CA PHE A 140 -5.06 -1.55 2.49
C PHE A 140 -4.67 -0.09 2.77
N GLY A 141 -3.41 0.10 3.15
CA GLY A 141 -2.85 1.41 3.45
C GLY A 141 -2.58 2.20 2.17
N GLU A 142 -2.93 3.48 2.20
CA GLU A 142 -2.76 4.41 1.09
C GLU A 142 -1.29 4.82 0.85
N LYS A 143 -0.42 4.60 1.84
CA LYS A 143 1.02 4.87 1.74
C LYS A 143 1.65 4.21 0.52
N ASP A 144 1.29 2.95 0.26
CA ASP A 144 1.75 2.18 -0.88
C ASP A 144 0.74 2.35 -2.04
N PHE A 145 0.54 3.61 -2.48
CA PHE A 145 -0.58 3.98 -3.36
C PHE A 145 -0.61 3.20 -4.69
N GLN A 146 0.55 2.96 -5.29
CA GLN A 146 0.62 2.16 -6.53
C GLN A 146 0.19 0.71 -6.31
N GLN A 147 0.53 0.12 -5.16
CA GLN A 147 0.04 -1.20 -4.77
C GLN A 147 -1.48 -1.18 -4.64
N LEU A 148 -2.04 -0.15 -3.99
CA LEU A 148 -3.49 0.00 -3.84
C LEU A 148 -4.20 0.18 -5.19
N ALA A 149 -3.66 0.99 -6.09
CA ALA A 149 -4.20 1.19 -7.44
C ALA A 149 -4.22 -0.12 -8.24
N MET A 150 -3.11 -0.87 -8.20
CA MET A 150 -3.00 -2.20 -8.80
C MET A 150 -3.99 -3.20 -8.18
N ILE A 151 -4.13 -3.24 -6.86
CA ILE A 151 -5.07 -4.16 -6.17
C ILE A 151 -6.52 -3.84 -6.56
N ARG A 152 -6.90 -2.55 -6.62
CA ARG A 152 -8.24 -2.14 -7.06
C ARG A 152 -8.50 -2.53 -8.52
N ARG A 153 -7.53 -2.34 -9.40
CA ARG A 153 -7.60 -2.76 -10.81
C ARG A 153 -7.81 -4.28 -10.91
N MET A 154 -6.96 -5.05 -10.23
CA MET A 154 -7.02 -6.52 -10.19
C MET A 154 -8.33 -7.04 -9.61
N HIS A 155 -8.78 -6.48 -8.48
CA HIS A 155 -10.02 -6.86 -7.81
C HIS A 155 -11.22 -6.72 -8.73
N ARG A 156 -11.31 -5.60 -9.45
CA ARG A 156 -12.36 -5.37 -10.45
C ARG A 156 -12.22 -6.30 -11.66
N ASP A 157 -11.04 -6.35 -12.27
CA ASP A 157 -10.84 -7.05 -13.55
C ASP A 157 -11.01 -8.58 -13.40
N LEU A 158 -10.69 -9.12 -12.24
CA LEU A 158 -10.91 -10.54 -11.91
C LEU A 158 -12.27 -10.82 -11.25
N ALA A 159 -13.14 -9.80 -11.12
CA ALA A 159 -14.44 -9.89 -10.46
C ALA A 159 -14.36 -10.56 -9.08
N LEU A 160 -13.35 -10.19 -8.29
CA LEU A 160 -13.18 -10.74 -6.94
C LEU A 160 -14.31 -10.23 -6.03
N PRO A 161 -14.85 -11.08 -5.14
CA PRO A 161 -15.90 -10.66 -4.22
C PRO A 161 -15.37 -9.68 -3.16
N GLY A 162 -16.31 -9.02 -2.47
CA GLY A 162 -16.02 -8.09 -1.38
C GLY A 162 -15.55 -6.71 -1.86
N GLU A 163 -15.12 -5.88 -0.92
CA GLU A 163 -14.74 -4.49 -1.12
C GLU A 163 -13.26 -4.26 -0.76
N ILE A 164 -12.57 -3.41 -1.52
CA ILE A 164 -11.23 -2.91 -1.19
C ILE A 164 -11.36 -1.56 -0.47
N VAL A 165 -11.11 -1.56 0.83
CA VAL A 165 -11.20 -0.38 1.69
C VAL A 165 -9.83 0.29 1.81
N THR A 166 -9.77 1.58 1.48
CA THR A 166 -8.55 2.38 1.57
C THR A 166 -8.44 3.07 2.91
N CYS A 167 -7.30 2.88 3.56
CA CYS A 167 -7.00 3.48 4.85
C CYS A 167 -5.92 4.58 4.68
N PRO A 168 -6.15 5.79 5.21
CA PRO A 168 -5.20 6.89 5.09
C PRO A 168 -3.80 6.53 5.61
N THR A 169 -2.78 7.15 5.02
CA THR A 169 -1.40 7.04 5.52
C THR A 169 -1.30 7.58 6.95
N VAL A 170 -0.93 6.71 7.90
CA VAL A 170 -0.55 7.13 9.25
C VAL A 170 0.85 7.74 9.23
N ARG A 171 1.01 8.85 9.95
CA ARG A 171 2.23 9.64 9.98
C ARG A 171 2.76 9.74 11.41
N GLU A 172 4.07 9.83 11.54
CA GLU A 172 4.75 10.22 12.78
C GLU A 172 4.41 11.69 13.12
N PRO A 173 4.66 12.16 14.35
CA PRO A 173 4.29 13.53 14.76
C PRO A 173 4.88 14.66 13.91
N ASP A 174 6.02 14.40 13.25
CA ASP A 174 6.69 15.31 12.32
C ASP A 174 6.22 15.17 10.86
N GLY A 175 5.24 14.31 10.59
CA GLY A 175 4.63 14.13 9.27
C GLY A 175 5.25 13.02 8.42
N LEU A 176 6.37 12.41 8.85
CA LEU A 176 6.96 11.28 8.12
C LEU A 176 5.96 10.12 8.04
N ALA A 177 5.71 9.59 6.84
CA ALA A 177 4.87 8.42 6.68
C ALA A 177 5.45 7.23 7.45
N MET A 178 4.62 6.57 8.27
CA MET A 178 5.08 5.44 9.08
C MET A 178 5.45 4.26 8.18
N SER A 179 6.63 3.70 8.43
CA SER A 179 7.17 2.57 7.68
C SER A 179 8.11 1.76 8.56
N SER A 180 8.09 0.43 8.45
CA SER A 180 9.08 -0.43 9.09
C SER A 180 10.53 -0.10 8.67
N ARG A 181 10.70 0.53 7.50
CA ARG A 181 12.01 1.00 7.02
C ARG A 181 12.56 2.21 7.78
N ASN A 182 11.72 2.99 8.48
CA ASN A 182 12.17 4.19 9.20
C ASN A 182 13.16 3.85 10.31
N ALA A 183 13.06 2.65 10.91
CA ALA A 183 14.01 2.15 11.91
C ALA A 183 15.44 1.94 11.37
N ARG A 184 15.63 1.91 10.04
CA ARG A 184 16.94 1.78 9.40
C ARG A 184 17.63 3.14 9.18
N LEU A 185 16.92 4.25 9.39
CA LEU A 185 17.46 5.59 9.21
C LEU A 185 18.42 5.94 10.36
N GLY A 186 19.62 6.42 10.02
CA GLY A 186 20.49 7.09 10.98
C GLY A 186 19.86 8.40 11.49
N SER A 187 20.37 8.94 12.59
CA SER A 187 19.80 10.15 13.23
C SER A 187 19.69 11.35 12.29
N GLU A 188 20.72 11.60 11.48
CA GLU A 188 20.74 12.70 10.51
C GLU A 188 19.70 12.51 9.40
N ALA A 189 19.69 11.31 8.79
CA ALA A 189 18.72 10.93 7.76
C ALA A 189 17.28 10.98 8.27
N ARG A 190 17.03 10.49 9.51
CA ARG A 190 15.71 10.52 10.14
C ARG A 190 15.25 11.95 10.38
N ALA A 191 16.13 12.86 10.81
CA ALA A 191 15.78 14.26 11.03
C ALA A 191 15.41 14.99 9.73
N ALA A 192 16.02 14.61 8.59
CA ALA A 192 15.71 15.16 7.28
C ALA A 192 14.50 14.51 6.59
N ALA A 193 14.12 13.28 6.97
CA ALA A 193 13.06 12.50 6.35
C ALA A 193 11.70 13.23 6.18
N PRO A 194 11.22 14.05 7.13
CA PRO A 194 9.95 14.78 7.01
C PRO A 194 9.84 15.73 5.79
N VAL A 195 10.96 16.15 5.20
CA VAL A 195 10.97 17.07 4.04
C VAL A 195 10.18 16.52 2.84
N LEU A 196 10.06 15.19 2.71
CA LEU A 196 9.24 14.58 1.66
C LEU A 196 7.77 14.96 1.82
N TYR A 197 7.25 14.91 3.04
CA TYR A 197 5.87 15.29 3.32
C TYR A 197 5.68 16.80 3.22
N GLU A 198 6.66 17.60 3.66
CA GLU A 198 6.63 19.06 3.47
C GLU A 198 6.56 19.44 1.99
N ALA A 199 7.35 18.79 1.14
CA ALA A 199 7.33 19.01 -0.30
C ALA A 199 5.97 18.65 -0.93
N LEU A 200 5.41 17.49 -0.56
CA LEU A 200 4.08 17.07 -0.98
C LEU A 200 2.98 18.02 -0.47
N GLY A 201 3.12 18.52 0.77
CA GLY A 201 2.24 19.52 1.37
C GLY A 201 2.24 20.82 0.59
N ALA A 202 3.43 21.34 0.24
CA ALA A 202 3.57 22.55 -0.56
C ALA A 202 2.96 22.40 -1.97
N MET A 203 3.10 21.22 -2.58
CA MET A 203 2.42 20.91 -3.86
C MET A 203 0.90 20.95 -3.71
N ARG A 204 0.36 20.33 -2.65
CA ARG A 204 -1.08 20.32 -2.37
C ARG A 204 -1.60 21.73 -2.10
N GLU A 205 -0.88 22.54 -1.34
CA GLU A 205 -1.25 23.94 -1.06
C GLU A 205 -1.24 24.79 -2.34
N ALA A 206 -0.21 24.67 -3.18
CA ALA A 206 -0.15 25.39 -4.44
C ALA A 206 -1.28 24.96 -5.40
N ALA A 207 -1.61 23.67 -5.44
CA ALA A 207 -2.77 23.18 -6.18
C ALA A 207 -4.09 23.74 -5.61
N GLY A 208 -4.25 23.77 -4.29
CA GLY A 208 -5.40 24.40 -3.61
C GLY A 208 -5.52 25.89 -3.93
N ALA A 209 -4.39 26.60 -4.11
CA ALA A 209 -4.33 28.00 -4.48
C ALA A 209 -4.57 28.29 -5.98
N GLY A 210 -4.78 27.26 -6.79
CA GLY A 210 -5.14 27.41 -8.20
C GLY A 210 -4.05 27.05 -9.21
N GLU A 211 -2.85 26.62 -8.78
CA GLU A 211 -1.87 26.07 -9.72
C GLU A 211 -2.41 24.76 -10.29
N ARG A 212 -2.31 24.61 -11.61
CA ARG A 212 -2.83 23.43 -12.33
C ARG A 212 -1.73 22.72 -13.12
N SER A 213 -0.59 23.34 -13.36
CA SER A 213 0.52 22.69 -14.06
C SER A 213 1.18 21.65 -13.16
N ALA A 214 1.05 20.38 -13.54
CA ALA A 214 1.72 19.27 -12.86
C ALA A 214 3.25 19.45 -12.82
N LEU A 215 3.84 19.94 -13.93
CA LEU A 215 5.26 20.20 -14.03
C LEU A 215 5.73 21.25 -13.00
N LYS A 216 5.01 22.37 -12.86
CA LYS A 216 5.39 23.40 -11.87
C LYS A 216 5.31 22.88 -10.44
N LEU A 217 4.30 22.08 -10.13
CA LEU A 217 4.13 21.46 -8.82
C LEU A 217 5.25 20.46 -8.53
N ALA A 218 5.58 19.60 -9.50
CA ALA A 218 6.71 18.67 -9.37
C ALA A 218 8.03 19.40 -9.17
N ILE A 219 8.29 20.49 -9.92
CA ILE A 219 9.48 21.34 -9.73
C ILE A 219 9.51 21.95 -8.32
N LEU A 220 8.38 22.48 -7.83
CA LEU A 220 8.27 23.05 -6.49
C LEU A 220 8.70 22.04 -5.42
N GLY A 221 8.10 20.84 -5.44
CA GLY A 221 8.45 19.82 -4.46
C GLY A 221 9.88 19.32 -4.62
N ALA A 222 10.38 19.16 -5.86
CA ALA A 222 11.75 18.70 -6.10
C ALA A 222 12.80 19.69 -5.59
N VAL A 223 12.54 21.00 -5.72
CA VAL A 223 13.40 22.05 -5.14
C VAL A 223 13.43 21.96 -3.62
N LEU A 224 12.29 21.69 -2.97
CA LEU A 224 12.22 21.52 -1.51
C LEU A 224 13.00 20.29 -1.05
N VAL A 225 12.80 19.13 -1.68
CA VAL A 225 13.53 17.90 -1.34
C VAL A 225 15.05 18.10 -1.53
N ARG A 226 15.48 18.71 -2.64
CA ARG A 226 16.91 18.92 -2.93
C ARG A 226 17.61 19.92 -2.00
N ARG A 227 16.87 20.78 -1.29
CA ARG A 227 17.46 21.64 -0.25
C ARG A 227 17.97 20.84 0.93
N ALA A 228 17.35 19.69 1.23
CA ALA A 228 17.95 18.69 2.10
C ALA A 228 18.99 17.90 1.29
N ALA A 229 20.26 18.33 1.38
CA ALA A 229 21.38 17.80 0.58
C ALA A 229 21.67 16.28 0.74
N GLN A 230 20.88 15.57 1.53
CA GLN A 230 21.01 14.15 1.83
C GLN A 230 20.14 13.24 0.96
N PHE A 231 19.22 13.80 0.17
CA PHE A 231 18.30 13.02 -0.67
C PHE A 231 18.80 12.83 -2.09
N GLU A 232 18.69 11.59 -2.55
CA GLU A 232 18.69 11.21 -3.96
C GLU A 232 17.24 11.00 -4.39
N LEU A 233 16.72 11.89 -5.25
CA LEU A 233 15.32 11.83 -5.70
C LEU A 233 15.20 10.93 -6.94
N ASP A 234 14.48 9.82 -6.80
CA ASP A 234 14.23 8.90 -7.91
C ASP A 234 13.13 9.47 -8.82
N TYR A 235 12.00 9.83 -8.21
CA TYR A 235 10.91 10.52 -8.88
C TYR A 235 10.11 11.38 -7.91
N LEU A 236 9.55 12.47 -8.43
CA LEU A 236 8.45 13.22 -7.84
C LEU A 236 7.54 13.66 -8.98
N GLN A 237 6.35 13.08 -9.06
CA GLN A 237 5.47 13.24 -10.21
C GLN A 237 4.02 13.45 -9.78
N VAL A 238 3.24 14.15 -10.60
CA VAL A 238 1.78 14.16 -10.49
C VAL A 238 1.19 13.18 -11.51
N VAL A 239 0.31 12.30 -11.03
CA VAL A 239 -0.25 11.19 -11.80
C VAL A 239 -1.78 11.11 -11.71
N GLU A 240 -2.38 10.44 -12.69
CA GLU A 240 -3.78 10.01 -12.64
C GLU A 240 -3.90 8.81 -11.65
N PRO A 241 -4.85 8.81 -10.69
CA PRO A 241 -4.86 7.84 -9.59
C PRO A 241 -5.20 6.39 -9.95
N VAL A 242 -5.72 6.12 -11.15
CA VAL A 242 -6.10 4.78 -11.63
C VAL A 242 -5.00 4.19 -12.51
N THR A 243 -4.54 4.93 -13.51
CA THR A 243 -3.53 4.43 -14.46
C THR A 243 -2.10 4.69 -14.00
N LEU A 244 -1.92 5.67 -13.11
CA LEU A 244 -0.64 6.23 -12.70
C LEU A 244 0.14 6.89 -13.84
N ASP A 245 -0.54 7.24 -14.93
CA ASP A 245 0.06 8.03 -15.99
C ASP A 245 0.39 9.44 -15.48
N PRO A 246 1.55 10.00 -15.89
CA PRO A 246 1.82 11.41 -15.69
C PRO A 246 0.70 12.26 -16.28
N VAL A 247 0.27 13.28 -15.55
CA VAL A 247 -0.68 14.27 -16.07
C VAL A 247 0.02 15.58 -16.36
N GLU A 248 -0.46 16.33 -17.36
CA GLU A 248 0.02 17.70 -17.62
C GLU A 248 -0.66 18.72 -16.69
N ALA A 249 -1.95 18.49 -16.41
CA ALA A 249 -2.79 19.34 -15.59
C ALA A 249 -3.38 18.58 -14.41
N VAL A 250 -3.36 19.21 -13.24
CA VAL A 250 -3.97 18.70 -12.01
C VAL A 250 -5.47 18.90 -12.08
N VAL A 251 -6.20 17.81 -11.88
CA VAL A 251 -7.66 17.76 -11.73
C VAL A 251 -7.99 17.19 -10.34
N PRO A 252 -9.25 17.27 -9.88
CA PRO A 252 -9.65 16.59 -8.65
C PRO A 252 -9.17 15.13 -8.63
N GLY A 253 -8.52 14.75 -7.53
CA GLY A 253 -7.87 13.47 -7.23
C GLY A 253 -6.65 13.10 -8.05
N SER A 254 -6.10 14.00 -8.86
CA SER A 254 -4.69 13.88 -9.26
C SER A 254 -3.81 13.73 -8.03
N ARG A 255 -2.80 12.86 -8.14
CA ARG A 255 -1.98 12.47 -7.00
C ARG A 255 -0.52 12.81 -7.21
N ALA A 256 0.11 13.44 -6.23
CA ALA A 256 1.56 13.53 -6.19
C ALA A 256 2.13 12.27 -5.54
N ILE A 257 3.10 11.64 -6.19
CA ILE A 257 3.84 10.47 -5.70
C ILE A 257 5.34 10.78 -5.67
N VAL A 258 6.03 10.28 -4.65
CA VAL A 258 7.47 10.48 -4.48
C VAL A 258 8.16 9.20 -4.06
N ALA A 259 9.35 8.97 -4.62
CA ALA A 259 10.34 8.06 -4.06
C ALA A 259 11.70 8.74 -4.01
N ALA A 260 12.39 8.61 -2.89
CA ALA A 260 13.71 9.18 -2.69
C ALA A 260 14.52 8.32 -1.71
N THR A 261 15.83 8.30 -1.90
CA THR A 261 16.77 7.60 -1.03
C THR A 261 17.49 8.59 -0.12
N ILE A 262 17.57 8.26 1.17
CA ILE A 262 18.33 9.02 2.17
C ILE A 262 19.01 8.06 3.15
N GLY A 263 20.30 8.24 3.41
CA GLY A 263 21.05 7.37 4.30
C GLY A 263 21.00 5.88 3.91
N GLY A 264 20.91 5.58 2.62
CA GLY A 264 20.78 4.20 2.11
C GLY A 264 19.38 3.57 2.26
N VAL A 265 18.37 4.34 2.70
CA VAL A 265 16.98 3.88 2.84
C VAL A 265 16.12 4.58 1.79
N ARG A 266 15.46 3.78 0.95
CA ARG A 266 14.51 4.27 -0.06
C ARG A 266 13.11 4.43 0.55
N LEU A 267 12.66 5.66 0.62
CA LEU A 267 11.36 6.07 1.16
C LEU A 267 10.38 6.36 0.03
N ILE A 268 9.10 6.12 0.27
CA ILE A 268 8.02 6.49 -0.63
C ILE A 268 6.94 7.24 0.16
N ASP A 269 6.27 8.19 -0.49
CA ASP A 269 5.11 8.87 0.05
C ASP A 269 4.23 9.38 -1.10
N ASN A 270 3.02 9.83 -0.78
CA ASN A 270 2.09 10.37 -1.74
C ASN A 270 1.02 11.25 -1.06
N VAL A 271 0.44 12.18 -1.81
CA VAL A 271 -0.75 12.95 -1.38
C VAL A 271 -1.67 13.24 -2.56
N GLU A 272 -2.97 13.22 -2.30
CA GLU A 272 -3.95 13.83 -3.19
C GLU A 272 -3.78 15.35 -3.20
N LEU A 273 -3.77 15.95 -4.40
CA LEU A 273 -3.48 17.39 -4.56
C LEU A 273 -4.72 18.27 -4.48
N ILE A 274 -5.85 17.77 -4.96
CA ILE A 274 -7.15 18.45 -4.94
C ILE A 274 -8.17 17.41 -4.54
N ASP A 275 -8.83 17.61 -3.41
CA ASP A 275 -9.86 16.70 -2.91
C ASP A 275 -10.99 16.52 -3.95
N ARG A 276 -11.35 15.28 -4.23
CA ARG A 276 -12.50 14.94 -5.09
C ARG A 276 -13.85 15.20 -4.43
N GLY A 277 -13.91 15.46 -3.13
CA GLY A 277 -15.15 15.44 -2.36
C GLY A 277 -15.64 14.00 -2.13
N HIS A 278 -16.46 13.79 -1.10
CA HIS A 278 -16.86 12.47 -0.61
C HIS A 278 -17.76 11.62 -1.53
N GLU A 279 -18.08 12.07 -2.75
CA GLU A 279 -18.96 11.36 -3.68
C GLU A 279 -18.21 10.92 -4.95
N PHE A 280 -17.50 9.79 -4.89
CA PHE A 280 -17.23 9.05 -6.12
C PHE A 280 -17.14 7.54 -5.88
N HIS A 281 -18.14 6.82 -6.40
CA HIS A 281 -17.96 5.46 -6.88
C HIS A 281 -17.11 5.53 -8.15
N VAL A 282 -16.00 4.80 -8.20
CA VAL A 282 -15.13 4.78 -9.38
C VAL A 282 -15.90 4.20 -10.58
N GLU A 283 -16.51 5.07 -11.38
CA GLU A 283 -16.95 4.71 -12.73
C GLU A 283 -15.71 4.65 -13.62
N TYR A 284 -15.32 3.43 -13.97
CA TYR A 284 -14.31 3.21 -14.99
C TYR A 284 -14.93 3.58 -16.33
N ALA A 285 -14.39 4.60 -16.98
CA ALA A 285 -14.77 4.94 -18.35
C ALA A 285 -14.62 3.69 -19.21
N HIS A 286 -15.75 3.16 -19.70
CA HIS A 286 -15.74 2.17 -20.77
C HIS A 286 -15.12 2.85 -21.98
N GLY A 287 -13.85 2.55 -22.24
CA GLY A 287 -13.19 2.89 -23.49
C GLY A 287 -13.95 2.21 -24.62
N ASP A 288 -14.78 2.99 -25.29
CA ASP A 288 -15.54 2.60 -26.47
C ASP A 288 -14.54 2.46 -27.64
N HIS A 289 -13.83 1.34 -27.68
CA HIS A 289 -13.07 0.92 -28.85
C HIS A 289 -13.99 0.12 -29.75
N ARG A 290 -14.61 0.82 -30.71
CA ARG A 290 -15.13 0.24 -31.95
C ARG A 290 -14.00 -0.20 -32.87
#